data_AF-J8YZD2-F1
#
_entry.id   AF-J8YZD2-F1
#
_cell.length_a   1.000
_cell.length_b   1.000
_cell.length_c   1.000
_cell.angle_alpha   90.00
_cell.angle_beta   90.00
_cell.angle_gamma   90.00
#
_symmetry.space_group_name_H-M   'P 1'
#
loop_
_entity.id
_entity.type
_entity.pdbx_description
1 polymer ?
#
loop_
_entity_poly.entity_id
_entity_poly.type
_entity_poly.pdbx_seq_one_letter_code
_entity_poly.pdbx_strand_id
1 'polypeptide(L)'
;MKQILFMDTTLRDGEQSPGVNLNEQEKLQIARQLERLGINVMEAGFAAASEGDFQSVKRIANTIQNATVMSLARAKESDIRRAYEAVKGAVSPRLHVFLATSDIHMKYKLCMSKEDVLDSIHRSVTLGKSLFPTVQFSAEDATRTSRAFLAEAVEVAIRAGANVINIPDTVGYTNPEEYYSLFKYLQESVPSYEKAIFSCHCHDDLGMAVANSLAAVEGGALQVEGTINGIGERAGNAALEEVAVALHIRKDFYEAESSMTLKEIKATSTLVSRLTGMVVPKNKAIVGANAFAHESGIHQDGVLKEVTTYEIIEPSLIGESQNLFVLGKHSGRHAFTEKMKELGYEFTKEERDVVFEAFKNLADRKKEITEEDLRALMLGEAAFAAQQYSITQLQVHFVSNSTQCATVVLKDEEGNMYEDAATGSGSIEAIYNAIQRILGLECDLADYRIQSITQGQDALAHVHVELKEGTHQVSGFGVAQDVLEASARAYVHAAGKLKSFITLVK
;
A
#
# COMPACT_ATOMS: atom_id res chain seq x y z
N MET A 1 -28.76 5.07 14.05
CA MET A 1 -27.79 5.59 13.08
C MET A 1 -27.84 4.74 11.82
N LYS A 2 -27.68 5.35 10.65
CA LYS A 2 -27.60 4.65 9.36
C LYS A 2 -26.30 3.86 9.31
N GLN A 3 -26.33 2.65 8.74
CA GLN A 3 -25.11 1.88 8.49
C GLN A 3 -24.62 2.14 7.07
N ILE A 4 -23.40 2.64 6.94
CA ILE A 4 -22.75 2.93 5.67
C ILE A 4 -21.80 1.79 5.32
N LEU A 5 -22.03 1.19 4.16
CA LEU A 5 -21.19 0.14 3.61
C LEU A 5 -19.98 0.76 2.91
N PHE A 6 -18.79 0.27 3.23
CA PHE A 6 -17.57 0.63 2.53
C PHE A 6 -17.22 -0.43 1.50
N MET A 7 -17.02 0.02 0.26
CA MET A 7 -16.55 -0.78 -0.85
C MET A 7 -15.16 -0.32 -1.28
N ASP A 8 -14.17 -1.18 -1.07
CA ASP A 8 -12.80 -0.93 -1.51
C ASP A 8 -12.62 -1.30 -2.99
N THR A 9 -12.01 -0.39 -3.74
CA THR A 9 -11.60 -0.60 -5.13
C THR A 9 -10.08 -0.48 -5.31
N THR A 10 -9.29 -0.56 -4.23
CA THR A 10 -7.82 -0.43 -4.26
C THR A 10 -7.19 -1.48 -5.18
N LEU A 11 -7.72 -2.71 -5.15
CA LEU A 11 -7.23 -3.84 -5.95
C LEU A 11 -7.66 -3.81 -7.43
N ARG A 12 -8.42 -2.80 -7.85
CA ARG A 12 -8.88 -2.63 -9.24
C ARG A 12 -8.63 -1.23 -9.75
N ASP A 13 -9.34 -0.25 -9.20
CA ASP A 13 -9.23 1.17 -9.58
C ASP A 13 -7.89 1.74 -9.09
N GLY A 14 -7.52 1.42 -7.84
CA GLY A 14 -6.22 1.83 -7.30
C GLY A 14 -5.03 1.30 -8.10
N GLU A 15 -5.12 0.09 -8.62
CA GLU A 15 -4.09 -0.50 -9.49
C GLU A 15 -4.00 0.18 -10.87
N GLN A 16 -5.04 0.90 -11.31
CA GLN A 16 -4.99 1.67 -12.57
C GLN A 16 -4.13 2.94 -12.45
N SER A 17 -3.65 3.27 -11.24
CA SER A 17 -2.64 4.32 -11.07
C SER A 17 -1.37 4.03 -11.89
N PRO A 18 -0.86 5.01 -12.66
CA PRO A 18 0.38 4.84 -13.41
C PRO A 18 1.55 4.41 -12.53
N GLY A 19 2.19 3.30 -12.87
CA GLY A 19 3.35 2.77 -12.15
C GLY A 19 3.01 1.76 -11.05
N VAL A 20 1.73 1.54 -10.75
CA VAL A 20 1.29 0.48 -9.84
C VAL A 20 1.14 -0.82 -10.63
N ASN A 21 1.74 -1.90 -10.15
CA ASN A 21 1.59 -3.23 -10.74
C ASN A 21 1.72 -4.27 -9.62
N LEU A 22 0.56 -4.74 -9.14
CA LEU A 22 0.51 -5.66 -8.01
C LEU A 22 0.50 -7.09 -8.53
N ASN A 23 1.42 -7.92 -8.03
CA ASN A 23 1.36 -9.34 -8.30
C ASN A 23 0.28 -10.04 -7.45
N GLU A 24 -0.04 -11.29 -7.80
CA GLU A 24 -1.08 -12.08 -7.14
C GLU A 24 -0.91 -12.19 -5.61
N GLN A 25 0.33 -12.30 -5.12
CA GLN A 25 0.60 -12.39 -3.68
C GLN A 25 0.39 -11.05 -2.97
N GLU A 26 0.81 -9.95 -3.59
CA GLU A 26 0.62 -8.59 -3.07
C GLU A 26 -0.87 -8.24 -3.01
N LYS A 27 -1.63 -8.55 -4.06
CA LYS A 27 -3.10 -8.40 -4.07
C LYS A 27 -3.76 -9.18 -2.93
N LEU A 28 -3.31 -10.42 -2.68
CA LEU A 28 -3.84 -11.21 -1.57
C LEU A 28 -3.48 -10.65 -0.19
N GLN A 29 -2.27 -10.11 -0.02
CA GLN A 29 -1.86 -9.45 1.22
C GLN A 29 -2.74 -8.24 1.53
N ILE A 30 -2.98 -7.39 0.53
CA ILE A 30 -3.88 -6.24 0.64
C ILE A 30 -5.30 -6.72 0.96
N ALA A 31 -5.83 -7.72 0.24
CA ALA A 31 -7.18 -8.25 0.48
C ALA A 31 -7.39 -8.73 1.93
N ARG A 32 -6.42 -9.45 2.50
CA ARG A 32 -6.47 -9.88 3.91
C ARG A 32 -6.45 -8.70 4.88
N GLN A 33 -5.67 -7.67 4.58
CA GLN A 33 -5.62 -6.48 5.42
C GLN A 33 -6.91 -5.66 5.31
N LEU A 34 -7.53 -5.57 4.13
CA LEU A 34 -8.84 -4.96 3.95
C LEU A 34 -9.94 -5.73 4.72
N GLU A 35 -9.83 -7.05 4.83
CA GLU A 35 -10.75 -7.87 5.64
C GLU A 35 -10.60 -7.52 7.12
N ARG A 36 -9.36 -7.38 7.61
CA ARG A 36 -9.07 -6.93 8.98
C ARG A 36 -9.54 -5.50 9.24
N LEU A 37 -9.40 -4.61 8.25
CA LEU A 37 -9.91 -3.26 8.30
C LEU A 37 -11.45 -3.21 8.40
N GLY A 38 -12.15 -4.31 8.07
CA GLY A 38 -13.61 -4.39 8.16
C GLY A 38 -14.33 -3.78 6.97
N ILE A 39 -13.69 -3.78 5.79
CA ILE A 39 -14.33 -3.42 4.53
C ILE A 39 -15.48 -4.39 4.23
N ASN A 40 -16.64 -3.86 3.85
CA ASN A 40 -17.83 -4.68 3.59
C ASN A 40 -17.76 -5.40 2.24
N VAL A 41 -17.19 -4.73 1.23
CA VAL A 41 -17.15 -5.19 -0.16
C VAL A 41 -15.79 -4.89 -0.77
N MET A 42 -15.16 -5.87 -1.41
CA MET A 42 -13.87 -5.70 -2.09
C MET A 42 -14.04 -5.96 -3.59
N GLU A 43 -13.74 -4.96 -4.41
CA GLU A 43 -13.54 -5.13 -5.84
C GLU A 43 -12.14 -5.65 -6.11
N ALA A 44 -12.03 -6.97 -6.20
CA ALA A 44 -10.74 -7.67 -6.25
C ALA A 44 -10.03 -7.56 -7.61
N GLY A 45 -10.65 -6.94 -8.61
CA GLY A 45 -10.08 -6.76 -9.95
C GLY A 45 -11.10 -6.83 -11.07
N PHE A 46 -10.58 -6.90 -12.31
CA PHE A 46 -11.37 -7.07 -13.53
C PHE A 46 -11.04 -8.42 -14.17
N ALA A 47 -11.76 -9.48 -13.78
CA ALA A 47 -11.47 -10.85 -14.18
C ALA A 47 -11.50 -11.14 -15.69
N ALA A 48 -12.13 -10.28 -16.49
CA ALA A 48 -12.15 -10.40 -17.96
C ALA A 48 -11.04 -9.59 -18.66
N ALA A 49 -10.24 -8.83 -17.93
CA ALA A 49 -9.13 -8.05 -18.48
C ALA A 49 -7.94 -8.94 -18.89
N SER A 50 -7.56 -9.89 -18.02
CA SER A 50 -6.44 -10.81 -18.26
C SER A 50 -6.59 -12.14 -17.50
N GLU A 51 -5.80 -13.15 -17.87
CA GLU A 51 -5.73 -14.40 -17.11
C GLU A 51 -5.13 -14.18 -15.71
N GLY A 52 -4.14 -13.29 -15.58
CA GLY A 52 -3.53 -12.94 -14.30
C GLY A 52 -4.54 -12.32 -13.33
N ASP A 53 -5.39 -11.41 -13.81
CA ASP A 53 -6.47 -10.83 -13.00
C ASP A 53 -7.53 -11.87 -12.66
N PHE A 54 -7.88 -12.76 -13.59
CA PHE A 54 -8.81 -13.84 -13.31
C PHE A 54 -8.32 -14.73 -12.15
N GLN A 55 -7.06 -15.17 -12.19
CA GLN A 55 -6.48 -16.01 -11.13
C GLN A 55 -6.37 -15.25 -9.80
N SER A 56 -5.98 -13.98 -9.84
CA SER A 56 -5.89 -13.13 -8.65
C SER A 56 -7.26 -12.95 -7.97
N VAL A 57 -8.28 -12.56 -8.73
CA VAL A 57 -9.67 -12.43 -8.25
C VAL A 57 -10.16 -13.74 -7.68
N LYS A 58 -9.92 -14.85 -8.39
CA LYS A 58 -10.34 -16.19 -7.95
C LYS A 58 -9.69 -16.61 -6.64
N ARG A 59 -8.39 -16.34 -6.48
CA ARG A 59 -7.68 -16.66 -5.24
C ARG A 59 -8.17 -15.82 -4.07
N ILE A 60 -8.40 -14.53 -4.28
CA ILE A 60 -8.98 -13.64 -3.26
C ILE A 60 -10.37 -14.12 -2.87
N ALA A 61 -11.23 -14.40 -3.85
CA ALA A 61 -12.57 -14.92 -3.61
C ALA A 61 -12.58 -16.19 -2.75
N ASN A 62 -11.68 -17.13 -3.02
CA ASN A 62 -11.59 -18.36 -2.22
C ASN A 62 -10.94 -18.17 -0.83
N THR A 63 -10.25 -17.05 -0.60
CA THR A 63 -9.51 -16.82 0.64
C THR A 63 -10.30 -15.99 1.64
N ILE A 64 -10.96 -14.92 1.19
CA ILE A 64 -11.69 -13.97 2.06
C ILE A 64 -13.01 -14.60 2.53
N GLN A 65 -13.28 -14.50 3.84
CA GLN A 65 -14.40 -15.19 4.49
C GLN A 65 -15.38 -14.23 5.20
N ASN A 66 -14.97 -13.00 5.48
CA ASN A 66 -15.75 -12.04 6.28
C ASN A 66 -16.20 -10.82 5.47
N ALA A 67 -15.88 -10.75 4.18
CA ALA A 67 -16.27 -9.67 3.29
C ALA A 67 -16.84 -10.19 1.96
N THR A 68 -17.66 -9.37 1.31
CA THR A 68 -18.11 -9.65 -0.06
C THR A 68 -16.95 -9.44 -1.03
N VAL A 69 -16.77 -10.36 -1.98
CA VAL A 69 -15.78 -10.21 -3.06
C VAL A 69 -16.52 -10.05 -4.39
N MET A 70 -16.11 -9.05 -5.17
CA MET A 70 -16.68 -8.76 -6.48
C MET A 70 -15.64 -8.60 -7.57
N SER A 71 -16.08 -8.78 -8.80
CA SER A 71 -15.31 -8.48 -10.01
C SER A 71 -16.08 -7.48 -10.86
N LEU A 72 -15.34 -6.52 -11.43
CA LEU A 72 -15.83 -5.67 -12.50
C LEU A 72 -16.04 -6.47 -13.78
N ALA A 73 -17.09 -6.13 -14.52
CA ALA A 73 -17.38 -6.64 -15.85
C ALA A 73 -17.96 -5.52 -16.72
N ARG A 74 -17.56 -5.49 -18.00
CA ARG A 74 -18.30 -4.72 -19.01
C ARG A 74 -19.70 -5.34 -19.18
N ALA A 75 -20.66 -4.56 -19.69
CA ALA A 75 -22.00 -5.04 -20.08
C ALA A 75 -21.95 -6.00 -21.31
N LYS A 76 -21.22 -7.10 -21.18
CA LYS A 76 -21.02 -8.16 -22.19
C LYS A 76 -21.17 -9.51 -21.52
N GLU A 77 -21.88 -10.42 -22.16
CA GLU A 77 -22.15 -11.75 -21.60
C GLU A 77 -20.87 -12.53 -21.25
N SER A 78 -19.86 -12.49 -22.13
CA SER A 78 -18.56 -13.14 -21.90
C SER A 78 -17.90 -12.68 -20.60
N ASP A 79 -17.92 -11.37 -20.35
CA ASP A 79 -17.25 -10.76 -19.21
C ASP A 79 -18.00 -11.06 -17.92
N ILE A 80 -19.34 -11.02 -17.94
CA ILE A 80 -20.19 -11.35 -16.79
C ILE A 80 -20.02 -12.81 -16.39
N ARG A 81 -20.00 -13.74 -17.36
CA ARG A 81 -19.75 -15.17 -17.08
C ARG A 81 -18.34 -15.39 -16.55
N ARG A 82 -17.35 -14.68 -17.09
CA ARG A 82 -15.96 -14.76 -16.62
C ARG A 82 -15.81 -14.24 -15.20
N ALA A 83 -16.46 -13.13 -14.86
CA ALA A 83 -16.54 -12.61 -13.51
C ALA A 83 -17.16 -13.64 -12.55
N TYR A 84 -18.24 -14.31 -12.95
CA TYR A 84 -18.88 -15.35 -12.13
C TYR A 84 -17.92 -16.51 -11.83
N GLU A 85 -17.24 -17.01 -12.86
CA GLU A 85 -16.26 -18.08 -12.69
C GLU A 85 -15.10 -17.71 -11.75
N ALA A 86 -14.74 -16.42 -11.69
CA ALA A 86 -13.71 -15.93 -10.79
C ALA A 86 -14.21 -15.87 -9.34
N VAL A 87 -15.39 -15.29 -9.09
CA VAL A 87 -15.83 -15.02 -7.70
C VAL A 87 -16.78 -16.06 -7.10
N LYS A 88 -17.27 -17.06 -7.86
CA LYS A 88 -18.27 -18.04 -7.36
C LYS A 88 -17.87 -18.82 -6.10
N GLY A 89 -16.58 -18.87 -5.76
CA GLY A 89 -16.08 -19.48 -4.53
C GLY A 89 -16.06 -18.56 -3.30
N ALA A 90 -16.41 -17.29 -3.46
CA ALA A 90 -16.52 -16.33 -2.35
C ALA A 90 -17.71 -16.65 -1.45
N VAL A 91 -17.58 -16.30 -0.16
CA VAL A 91 -18.68 -16.39 0.83
C VAL A 91 -19.91 -15.59 0.40
N SER A 92 -19.69 -14.47 -0.29
CA SER A 92 -20.71 -13.59 -0.83
C SER A 92 -20.21 -13.06 -2.17
N PRO A 93 -20.49 -13.76 -3.30
CA PRO A 93 -20.07 -13.33 -4.62
C PRO A 93 -20.97 -12.19 -5.12
N ARG A 94 -20.35 -11.11 -5.62
CA ARG A 94 -21.08 -9.97 -6.19
C ARG A 94 -20.55 -9.63 -7.59
N LEU A 95 -21.44 -9.19 -8.46
CA LEU A 95 -21.09 -8.66 -9.78
C LEU A 95 -21.10 -7.14 -9.75
N HIS A 96 -20.10 -6.50 -10.36
CA HIS A 96 -20.17 -5.10 -10.75
C HIS A 96 -20.26 -5.01 -12.27
N VAL A 97 -21.37 -4.52 -12.80
CA VAL A 97 -21.50 -4.20 -14.22
C VAL A 97 -21.67 -2.71 -14.41
N PHE A 98 -21.05 -2.15 -15.43
CA PHE A 98 -21.11 -0.72 -15.73
C PHE A 98 -21.42 -0.46 -17.19
N LEU A 99 -22.07 0.68 -17.45
CA LEU A 99 -22.28 1.21 -18.78
C LEU A 99 -22.37 2.74 -18.73
N ALA A 100 -21.74 3.41 -19.70
CA ALA A 100 -21.75 4.87 -19.76
C ALA A 100 -23.13 5.41 -20.14
N THR A 101 -23.58 6.44 -19.41
CA THR A 101 -24.91 7.03 -19.62
C THR A 101 -24.87 8.49 -20.06
N SER A 102 -23.71 9.15 -20.02
CA SER A 102 -23.60 10.55 -20.44
C SER A 102 -23.72 10.71 -21.95
N ASP A 103 -24.27 11.84 -22.40
CA ASP A 103 -24.47 12.10 -23.83
C ASP A 103 -23.15 12.03 -24.62
N ILE A 104 -22.04 12.50 -24.01
CA ILE A 104 -20.72 12.46 -24.62
C ILE A 104 -20.20 11.02 -24.78
N HIS A 105 -20.35 10.16 -23.76
CA HIS A 105 -19.92 8.77 -23.85
C HIS A 105 -20.84 7.94 -24.75
N MET A 106 -22.16 8.12 -24.67
CA MET A 106 -23.09 7.43 -25.58
C MET A 106 -22.78 7.73 -27.04
N LYS A 107 -22.51 9.00 -27.37
CA LYS A 107 -22.24 9.44 -28.74
C LYS A 107 -20.85 9.03 -29.24
N TYR A 108 -19.80 9.24 -28.46
CA TYR A 108 -18.41 9.12 -28.94
C TYR A 108 -17.66 7.87 -28.46
N LYS A 109 -18.07 7.26 -27.35
CA LYS A 109 -17.42 6.06 -26.78
C LYS A 109 -18.20 4.78 -27.14
N LEU A 110 -19.52 4.78 -26.94
CA LEU A 110 -20.36 3.60 -27.14
C LEU A 110 -20.97 3.54 -28.54
N CYS A 111 -21.21 4.70 -29.16
CA CYS A 111 -21.97 4.83 -30.41
C CYS A 111 -23.36 4.15 -30.30
N MET A 112 -24.06 4.39 -29.20
CA MET A 112 -25.37 3.79 -28.87
C MET A 112 -26.45 4.86 -28.72
N SER A 113 -27.69 4.54 -29.09
CA SER A 113 -28.85 5.36 -28.74
C SER A 113 -29.22 5.21 -27.25
N LYS A 114 -30.15 6.04 -26.76
CA LYS A 114 -30.68 5.90 -25.40
C LYS A 114 -31.36 4.55 -25.21
N GLU A 115 -32.14 4.13 -26.19
CA GLU A 115 -32.86 2.84 -26.20
C GLU A 115 -31.89 1.66 -26.19
N ASP A 116 -30.81 1.73 -26.99
CA ASP A 116 -29.76 0.71 -26.99
C ASP A 116 -29.07 0.60 -25.63
N VAL A 117 -28.81 1.73 -24.97
CA VAL A 117 -28.24 1.77 -23.62
C VAL A 117 -29.19 1.12 -22.61
N LEU A 118 -30.47 1.50 -22.60
CA LEU A 118 -31.45 0.90 -21.69
C LEU A 118 -31.61 -0.61 -21.91
N ASP A 119 -31.65 -1.07 -23.17
CA ASP A 119 -31.70 -2.50 -23.48
C ASP A 119 -30.43 -3.25 -23.03
N SER A 120 -29.26 -2.64 -23.21
CA SER A 120 -27.99 -3.19 -22.73
C SER A 120 -27.95 -3.31 -21.19
N ILE A 121 -28.43 -2.29 -20.48
CA ILE A 121 -28.59 -2.32 -19.02
C ILE A 121 -29.52 -3.47 -18.62
N HIS A 122 -30.71 -3.53 -19.21
CA HIS A 122 -31.69 -4.57 -18.91
C HIS A 122 -31.11 -5.98 -19.12
N ARG A 123 -30.50 -6.24 -20.29
CA ARG A 123 -29.91 -7.55 -20.61
C ARG A 123 -28.77 -7.93 -19.68
N SER A 124 -27.82 -7.02 -19.46
CA SER A 124 -26.62 -7.29 -18.67
C SER A 124 -26.94 -7.49 -17.19
N VAL A 125 -27.84 -6.67 -16.61
CA VAL A 125 -28.28 -6.81 -15.22
C VAL A 125 -29.13 -8.08 -15.04
N THR A 126 -30.03 -8.40 -15.98
CA THR A 126 -30.83 -9.65 -15.93
C THR A 126 -29.93 -10.88 -15.94
N LEU A 127 -28.92 -10.91 -16.83
CA LEU A 127 -27.94 -12.00 -16.86
C LEU A 127 -27.16 -12.06 -15.55
N GLY A 128 -26.68 -10.91 -15.05
CA GLY A 128 -26.04 -10.82 -13.74
C GLY A 128 -26.90 -11.42 -12.65
N LYS A 129 -28.20 -11.08 -12.59
CA LYS A 129 -29.11 -11.55 -11.55
C LYS A 129 -29.37 -13.05 -11.62
N SER A 130 -29.27 -13.65 -12.81
CA SER A 130 -29.40 -15.10 -12.99
C SER A 130 -28.19 -15.90 -12.46
N LEU A 131 -27.03 -15.24 -12.31
CA LEU A 131 -25.78 -15.88 -11.90
C LEU A 131 -25.36 -15.49 -10.48
N PHE A 132 -25.65 -14.27 -10.03
CA PHE A 132 -25.17 -13.72 -8.78
C PHE A 132 -26.30 -13.42 -7.80
N PRO A 133 -26.07 -13.63 -6.48
CA PRO A 133 -27.05 -13.22 -5.47
C PRO A 133 -27.21 -11.69 -5.44
N THR A 134 -26.10 -10.96 -5.60
CA THR A 134 -26.05 -9.50 -5.56
C THR A 134 -25.44 -8.95 -6.85
N VAL A 135 -26.14 -8.02 -7.49
CA VAL A 135 -25.66 -7.30 -8.68
C VAL A 135 -25.59 -5.81 -8.39
N GLN A 136 -24.46 -5.20 -8.70
CA GLN A 136 -24.26 -3.76 -8.71
C GLN A 136 -24.22 -3.25 -10.15
N PHE A 137 -24.99 -2.20 -10.43
CA PHE A 137 -24.95 -1.47 -11.70
C PHE A 137 -24.37 -0.07 -11.49
N SER A 138 -23.39 0.31 -12.31
CA SER A 138 -22.87 1.67 -12.40
C SER A 138 -23.31 2.38 -13.68
N ALA A 139 -23.93 3.54 -13.53
CA ALA A 139 -24.12 4.50 -14.60
C ALA A 139 -22.82 5.31 -14.78
N GLU A 140 -21.86 4.80 -15.56
CA GLU A 140 -20.58 5.47 -15.76
C GLU A 140 -20.80 6.90 -16.31
N ASP A 141 -20.10 7.87 -15.71
CA ASP A 141 -20.24 9.31 -15.99
C ASP A 141 -21.61 9.89 -15.61
N ALA A 142 -22.19 9.41 -14.50
CA ALA A 142 -23.51 9.81 -14.02
C ALA A 142 -23.65 11.31 -13.76
N THR A 143 -22.62 11.97 -13.22
CA THR A 143 -22.66 13.41 -12.91
C THR A 143 -22.80 14.31 -14.14
N ARG A 144 -22.43 13.81 -15.33
CA ARG A 144 -22.62 14.49 -16.62
C ARG A 144 -23.78 13.91 -17.45
N THR A 145 -24.56 13.00 -16.87
CA THR A 145 -25.76 12.44 -17.49
C THR A 145 -26.97 13.33 -17.21
N SER A 146 -27.85 13.52 -18.19
CA SER A 146 -29.13 14.19 -17.96
C SER A 146 -29.90 13.51 -16.83
N ARG A 147 -30.30 14.26 -15.80
CA ARG A 147 -31.00 13.74 -14.61
C ARG A 147 -32.19 12.83 -14.96
N ALA A 148 -33.00 13.23 -15.94
CA ALA A 148 -34.16 12.45 -16.39
C ALA A 148 -33.75 11.09 -16.99
N PHE A 149 -32.72 11.07 -17.84
CA PHE A 149 -32.24 9.82 -18.44
C PHE A 149 -31.51 8.94 -17.41
N LEU A 150 -30.79 9.55 -16.46
CA LEU A 150 -30.18 8.81 -15.36
C LEU A 150 -31.24 8.09 -14.52
N ALA A 151 -32.33 8.78 -14.15
CA ALA A 151 -33.43 8.16 -13.40
C ALA A 151 -34.08 6.98 -14.18
N GLU A 152 -34.24 7.12 -15.50
CA GLU A 152 -34.74 6.05 -16.37
C GLU A 152 -33.78 4.85 -16.41
N ALA A 153 -32.48 5.08 -16.62
CA ALA A 153 -31.46 4.04 -16.62
C ALA A 153 -31.38 3.30 -15.27
N VAL A 154 -31.48 4.04 -14.17
CA VAL A 154 -31.52 3.49 -12.80
C VAL A 154 -32.78 2.65 -12.59
N GLU A 155 -33.96 3.13 -12.98
CA GLU A 155 -35.20 2.36 -12.85
C GLU A 155 -35.13 1.06 -13.66
N VAL A 156 -34.59 1.09 -14.88
CA VAL A 156 -34.39 -0.11 -15.71
C VAL A 156 -33.45 -1.10 -15.02
N ALA A 157 -32.33 -0.63 -14.46
CA ALA A 157 -31.38 -1.47 -13.73
C ALA A 157 -32.03 -2.13 -12.50
N ILE A 158 -32.76 -1.37 -11.68
CA ILE A 158 -33.42 -1.90 -10.48
C ILE A 158 -34.48 -2.94 -10.87
N ARG A 159 -35.31 -2.67 -11.89
CA ARG A 159 -36.34 -3.62 -12.36
C ARG A 159 -35.74 -4.89 -12.96
N ALA A 160 -34.57 -4.80 -13.59
CA ALA A 160 -33.82 -5.95 -14.10
C ALA A 160 -33.15 -6.78 -12.98
N GLY A 161 -33.11 -6.27 -11.74
CA GLY A 161 -32.64 -6.99 -10.56
C GLY A 161 -31.35 -6.49 -9.94
N ALA A 162 -30.90 -5.27 -10.27
CA ALA A 162 -29.80 -4.62 -9.57
C ALA A 162 -30.15 -4.43 -8.08
N ASN A 163 -29.23 -4.84 -7.21
CA ASN A 163 -29.34 -4.71 -5.76
C ASN A 163 -28.64 -3.44 -5.26
N VAL A 164 -27.63 -2.98 -6.00
CA VAL A 164 -26.87 -1.77 -5.71
C VAL A 164 -26.80 -0.91 -6.98
N ILE A 165 -27.08 0.37 -6.85
CA ILE A 165 -26.96 1.37 -7.91
C ILE A 165 -25.83 2.31 -7.53
N ASN A 166 -24.76 2.29 -8.31
CA ASN A 166 -23.64 3.20 -8.13
C ASN A 166 -23.77 4.40 -9.08
N ILE A 167 -23.60 5.59 -8.51
CA ILE A 167 -23.70 6.89 -9.19
C ILE A 167 -22.31 7.54 -9.17
N PRO A 168 -21.41 7.22 -10.11
CA PRO A 168 -20.04 7.72 -10.07
C PRO A 168 -19.91 9.18 -10.52
N ASP A 169 -19.06 9.94 -9.81
CA ASP A 169 -18.43 11.17 -10.33
C ASP A 169 -17.13 10.80 -11.05
N THR A 170 -17.26 10.19 -12.23
CA THR A 170 -16.17 9.55 -12.99
C THR A 170 -14.99 10.48 -13.27
N VAL A 171 -15.23 11.78 -13.41
CA VAL A 171 -14.19 12.77 -13.76
C VAL A 171 -13.86 13.69 -12.58
N GLY A 172 -14.44 13.47 -11.39
CA GLY A 172 -14.14 14.30 -10.21
C GLY A 172 -14.47 15.79 -10.39
N TYR A 173 -15.50 16.11 -11.20
CA TYR A 173 -15.81 17.47 -11.62
C TYR A 173 -16.91 18.15 -10.79
N THR A 174 -17.78 17.38 -10.13
CA THR A 174 -18.93 17.96 -9.42
C THR A 174 -18.54 18.51 -8.05
N ASN A 175 -19.43 19.30 -7.46
CA ASN A 175 -19.27 19.81 -6.10
C ASN A 175 -20.29 19.16 -5.12
N PRO A 176 -20.07 19.31 -3.81
CA PRO A 176 -20.89 18.62 -2.80
C PRO A 176 -22.39 18.95 -2.89
N GLU A 177 -22.77 20.20 -3.18
CA GLU A 177 -24.17 20.61 -3.26
C GLU A 177 -24.88 19.97 -4.46
N GLU A 178 -24.22 19.97 -5.62
CA GLU A 178 -24.73 19.33 -6.83
C GLU A 178 -24.90 17.82 -6.65
N TYR A 179 -23.94 17.18 -5.99
CA TYR A 179 -23.95 15.74 -5.79
C TYR A 179 -25.00 15.32 -4.75
N TYR A 180 -25.12 16.05 -3.63
CA TYR A 180 -26.25 15.90 -2.70
C TYR A 180 -27.59 16.03 -3.42
N SER A 181 -27.75 17.09 -4.23
CA SER A 181 -28.97 17.34 -5.01
C SER A 181 -29.27 16.21 -6.00
N LEU A 182 -28.24 15.59 -6.57
CA LEU A 182 -28.38 14.45 -7.48
C LEU A 182 -28.96 13.24 -6.76
N PHE A 183 -28.43 12.88 -5.59
CA PHE A 183 -28.96 11.75 -4.80
C PHE A 183 -30.40 12.00 -4.35
N LYS A 184 -30.73 13.24 -3.93
CA LYS A 184 -32.12 13.62 -3.60
C LYS A 184 -33.05 13.52 -4.80
N TYR A 185 -32.62 14.01 -5.95
CA TYR A 185 -33.39 13.90 -7.17
C TYR A 185 -33.68 12.43 -7.53
N LEU A 186 -32.70 11.53 -7.41
CA LEU A 186 -32.90 10.10 -7.67
C LEU A 186 -33.86 9.47 -6.66
N GLN A 187 -33.77 9.85 -5.39
CA GLN A 187 -34.72 9.43 -4.35
C GLN A 187 -36.17 9.80 -4.69
N GLU A 188 -36.39 10.99 -5.24
CA GLU A 188 -37.72 11.49 -5.60
C GLU A 188 -38.22 10.94 -6.95
N SER A 189 -37.31 10.71 -7.89
CA SER A 189 -37.65 10.47 -9.30
C SER A 189 -37.65 9.00 -9.71
N VAL A 190 -37.00 8.11 -8.97
CA VAL A 190 -36.90 6.67 -9.28
C VAL A 190 -38.00 5.91 -8.53
N PRO A 191 -39.03 5.38 -9.20
CA PRO A 191 -40.15 4.69 -8.54
C PRO A 191 -39.72 3.48 -7.69
N SER A 192 -38.67 2.77 -8.10
CA SER A 192 -38.17 1.60 -7.40
C SER A 192 -37.00 1.91 -6.45
N TYR A 193 -36.74 3.17 -6.09
CA TYR A 193 -35.58 3.61 -5.28
C TYR A 193 -35.34 2.74 -4.04
N GLU A 194 -36.38 2.51 -3.23
CA GLU A 194 -36.33 1.75 -1.97
C GLU A 194 -35.96 0.25 -2.13
N LYS A 195 -35.85 -0.26 -3.36
CA LYS A 195 -35.49 -1.67 -3.63
C LYS A 195 -33.99 -1.89 -3.81
N ALA A 196 -33.19 -0.83 -3.85
CA ALA A 196 -31.75 -0.91 -4.07
C ALA A 196 -30.97 -0.01 -3.10
N ILE A 197 -29.74 -0.41 -2.80
CA ILE A 197 -28.77 0.43 -2.09
C ILE A 197 -28.16 1.40 -3.09
N PHE A 198 -28.13 2.69 -2.77
CA PHE A 198 -27.44 3.68 -3.57
C PHE A 198 -26.00 3.86 -3.07
N SER A 199 -25.06 3.75 -4.00
CA SER A 199 -23.61 3.86 -3.81
C SER A 199 -23.09 5.13 -4.48
N CYS A 200 -22.10 5.78 -3.87
CA CYS A 200 -21.32 6.84 -4.49
C CYS A 200 -19.89 6.38 -4.78
N HIS A 201 -19.32 6.89 -5.87
CA HIS A 201 -17.95 6.60 -6.29
C HIS A 201 -17.35 7.88 -6.87
N CYS A 202 -16.47 8.55 -6.13
CA CYS A 202 -16.00 9.88 -6.48
C CYS A 202 -14.51 9.86 -6.85
N HIS A 203 -14.16 10.37 -8.03
CA HIS A 203 -12.78 10.70 -8.37
C HIS A 203 -12.39 12.09 -7.86
N ASP A 204 -11.09 12.35 -7.77
CA ASP A 204 -10.55 13.51 -7.04
C ASP A 204 -9.93 14.60 -7.94
N ASP A 205 -10.31 14.68 -9.21
CA ASP A 205 -9.71 15.63 -10.18
C ASP A 205 -9.78 17.11 -9.73
N LEU A 206 -10.77 17.50 -8.91
CA LEU A 206 -10.88 18.83 -8.29
C LEU A 206 -10.58 18.85 -6.78
N GLY A 207 -10.11 17.75 -6.19
CA GLY A 207 -9.82 17.66 -4.75
C GLY A 207 -11.07 17.61 -3.85
N MET A 208 -12.21 17.18 -4.40
CA MET A 208 -13.52 17.18 -3.73
C MET A 208 -14.08 15.77 -3.48
N ALA A 209 -13.36 14.69 -3.76
CA ALA A 209 -13.91 13.33 -3.75
C ALA A 209 -14.49 12.91 -2.38
N VAL A 210 -13.77 13.21 -1.30
CA VAL A 210 -14.21 12.91 0.07
C VAL A 210 -15.43 13.76 0.44
N ALA A 211 -15.41 15.05 0.11
CA ALA A 211 -16.54 15.95 0.37
C ALA A 211 -17.79 15.53 -0.40
N ASN A 212 -17.65 15.14 -1.67
CA ASN A 212 -18.73 14.62 -2.49
C ASN A 212 -19.27 13.30 -1.92
N SER A 213 -18.40 12.39 -1.46
CA SER A 213 -18.82 11.13 -0.85
C SER A 213 -19.65 11.35 0.42
N LEU A 214 -19.25 12.28 1.28
CA LEU A 214 -20.02 12.66 2.48
C LEU A 214 -21.36 13.32 2.10
N ALA A 215 -21.37 14.19 1.10
CA ALA A 215 -22.61 14.80 0.59
C ALA A 215 -23.58 13.78 0.00
N ALA A 216 -23.09 12.71 -0.62
CA ALA A 216 -23.93 11.61 -1.07
C ALA A 216 -24.58 10.86 0.11
N VAL A 217 -23.85 10.64 1.21
CA VAL A 217 -24.39 10.04 2.43
C VAL A 217 -25.51 10.90 3.02
N GLU A 218 -25.32 12.23 3.08
CA GLU A 218 -26.38 13.17 3.45
C GLU A 218 -27.58 13.09 2.49
N GLY A 219 -27.30 12.91 1.19
CA GLY A 219 -28.27 12.74 0.11
C GLY A 219 -29.11 11.46 0.26
N GLY A 220 -28.60 10.43 0.92
CA GLY A 220 -29.27 9.15 1.15
C GLY A 220 -28.48 7.91 0.71
N ALA A 221 -27.24 8.08 0.23
CA ALA A 221 -26.38 6.95 -0.09
C ALA A 221 -26.09 6.10 1.14
N LEU A 222 -26.05 4.79 0.95
CA LEU A 222 -25.79 3.79 1.99
C LEU A 222 -24.55 2.95 1.69
N GLN A 223 -23.87 3.20 0.57
CA GLN A 223 -22.57 2.63 0.24
C GLN A 223 -21.62 3.74 -0.27
N VAL A 224 -20.35 3.68 0.12
CA VAL A 224 -19.28 4.55 -0.37
C VAL A 224 -18.20 3.69 -1.00
N GLU A 225 -17.82 4.02 -2.23
CA GLU A 225 -16.72 3.41 -2.97
C GLU A 225 -15.50 4.33 -3.02
N GLY A 226 -14.33 3.71 -2.93
CA GLY A 226 -13.07 4.44 -3.00
C GLY A 226 -11.88 3.52 -2.74
N THR A 227 -10.73 4.12 -2.45
CA THR A 227 -9.48 3.39 -2.26
C THR A 227 -8.78 3.81 -0.98
N ILE A 228 -7.90 2.95 -0.50
CA ILE A 228 -6.97 3.29 0.57
C ILE A 228 -5.93 4.25 0.03
N ASN A 229 -5.61 5.29 0.80
CA ASN A 229 -4.71 6.37 0.42
C ASN A 229 -5.24 7.28 -0.71
N GLY A 230 -6.45 7.04 -1.22
CA GLY A 230 -7.02 7.79 -2.34
C GLY A 230 -6.35 7.54 -3.68
N ILE A 231 -5.67 6.39 -3.87
CA ILE A 231 -5.04 6.05 -5.15
C ILE A 231 -6.09 5.74 -6.24
N GLY A 232 -5.71 5.82 -7.50
CA GLY A 232 -6.59 5.55 -8.65
C GLY A 232 -6.16 6.21 -9.94
N GLU A 233 -7.03 6.22 -10.95
CA GLU A 233 -6.80 6.98 -12.18
C GLU A 233 -6.62 8.49 -11.90
N ARG A 234 -5.69 9.13 -12.63
CA ARG A 234 -5.45 10.59 -12.60
C ARG A 234 -5.12 11.10 -11.20
N ALA A 235 -6.04 11.85 -10.58
CA ALA A 235 -5.91 12.38 -9.21
C ALA A 235 -6.32 11.37 -8.13
N GLY A 236 -6.90 10.23 -8.53
CA GLY A 236 -7.29 9.15 -7.63
C GLY A 236 -8.78 9.11 -7.32
N ASN A 237 -9.10 8.38 -6.25
CA ASN A 237 -10.45 8.15 -5.75
C ASN A 237 -10.62 8.79 -4.36
N ALA A 238 -11.86 8.87 -3.89
CA ALA A 238 -12.13 9.17 -2.49
C ALA A 238 -11.34 8.24 -1.56
N ALA A 239 -10.58 8.83 -0.64
CA ALA A 239 -9.83 8.11 0.37
C ALA A 239 -10.79 7.53 1.43
N LEU A 240 -10.91 6.20 1.48
CA LEU A 240 -11.89 5.55 2.38
C LEU A 240 -11.59 5.82 3.85
N GLU A 241 -10.30 5.86 4.22
CA GLU A 241 -9.90 6.18 5.58
C GLU A 241 -10.35 7.58 6.03
N GLU A 242 -10.38 8.55 5.12
CA GLU A 242 -10.81 9.92 5.40
C GLU A 242 -12.33 9.99 5.60
N VAL A 243 -13.10 9.33 4.73
CA VAL A 243 -14.55 9.24 4.87
C VAL A 243 -14.94 8.51 6.16
N ALA A 244 -14.29 7.39 6.46
CA ALA A 244 -14.59 6.58 7.65
C ALA A 244 -14.33 7.36 8.95
N VAL A 245 -13.21 8.06 9.05
CA VAL A 245 -12.90 8.89 10.22
C VAL A 245 -13.82 10.10 10.30
N ALA A 246 -14.16 10.75 9.18
CA ALA A 246 -15.11 11.86 9.17
C ALA A 246 -16.49 11.44 9.71
N LEU A 247 -17.03 10.30 9.27
CA LEU A 247 -18.28 9.74 9.79
C LEU A 247 -18.19 9.42 11.29
N HIS A 248 -17.05 8.90 11.75
CA HIS A 248 -16.86 8.58 13.17
C HIS A 248 -16.80 9.83 14.06
N ILE A 249 -15.99 10.82 13.67
CA ILE A 249 -15.79 12.06 14.43
C ILE A 249 -17.05 12.92 14.41
N ARG A 250 -17.75 12.98 13.27
CA ARG A 250 -18.96 13.79 13.06
C ARG A 250 -20.24 12.96 13.04
N LYS A 251 -20.27 11.88 13.82
CA LYS A 251 -21.46 11.00 13.97
C LYS A 251 -22.70 11.76 14.45
N ASP A 252 -22.51 12.85 15.20
CA ASP A 252 -23.55 13.77 15.66
C ASP A 252 -24.24 14.50 14.49
N PHE A 253 -23.51 14.73 13.41
CA PHE A 253 -24.00 15.44 12.24
C PHE A 253 -24.50 14.48 11.15
N TYR A 254 -23.71 13.46 10.79
CA TYR A 254 -24.06 12.52 9.73
C TYR A 254 -25.08 11.47 10.17
N GLU A 255 -25.24 11.25 11.49
CA GLU A 255 -26.10 10.21 12.08
C GLU A 255 -25.86 8.81 11.48
N ALA A 256 -24.61 8.55 11.12
CA ALA A 256 -24.16 7.41 10.35
C ALA A 256 -22.95 6.74 10.99
N GLU A 257 -22.87 5.43 10.85
CA GLU A 257 -21.77 4.59 11.35
C GLU A 257 -21.28 3.65 10.26
N SER A 258 -20.07 3.12 10.44
CA SER A 258 -19.48 2.10 9.57
C SER A 258 -18.95 0.93 10.39
N SER A 259 -18.77 -0.22 9.75
CA SER A 259 -18.15 -1.40 10.37
C SER A 259 -16.63 -1.39 10.31
N MET A 260 -16.00 -0.31 9.80
CA MET A 260 -14.55 -0.25 9.67
C MET A 260 -13.88 -0.24 11.04
N THR A 261 -12.90 -1.12 11.20
CA THR A 261 -12.02 -1.15 12.38
C THR A 261 -10.97 -0.06 12.22
N LEU A 262 -11.29 1.17 12.67
CA LEU A 262 -10.43 2.34 12.44
C LEU A 262 -8.98 2.13 12.88
N LYS A 263 -8.74 1.35 13.95
CA LYS A 263 -7.39 1.02 14.44
C LYS A 263 -6.50 0.30 13.41
N GLU A 264 -7.07 -0.28 12.37
CA GLU A 264 -6.32 -0.92 11.28
C GLU A 264 -5.97 0.04 10.14
N ILE A 265 -6.43 1.31 10.17
CA ILE A 265 -6.22 2.29 9.10
C ILE A 265 -4.73 2.51 8.83
N LYS A 266 -3.92 2.80 9.85
CA LYS A 266 -2.50 3.10 9.63
C LYS A 266 -1.75 1.91 9.04
N ALA A 267 -1.97 0.71 9.59
CA ALA A 267 -1.38 -0.52 9.08
C ALA A 267 -1.78 -0.79 7.63
N THR A 268 -3.04 -0.54 7.26
CA THR A 268 -3.53 -0.70 5.89
C THR A 268 -2.91 0.33 4.95
N SER A 269 -2.89 1.60 5.34
CA SER A 269 -2.26 2.69 4.58
C SER A 269 -0.78 2.42 4.29
N THR A 270 -0.02 2.01 5.30
CA THR A 270 1.41 1.66 5.18
C THR A 270 1.61 0.45 4.28
N LEU A 271 0.78 -0.59 4.40
CA LEU A 271 0.86 -1.77 3.54
C LEU A 271 0.61 -1.41 2.08
N VAL A 272 -0.46 -0.66 1.79
CA VAL A 272 -0.81 -0.22 0.43
C VAL A 272 0.31 0.63 -0.14
N SER A 273 0.78 1.66 0.57
CA SER A 273 1.91 2.52 0.16
C SER A 273 3.15 1.71 -0.19
N ARG A 274 3.52 0.73 0.65
CA ARG A 274 4.70 -0.11 0.44
C ARG A 274 4.57 -0.99 -0.80
N LEU A 275 3.42 -1.63 -1.00
CA LEU A 275 3.23 -2.59 -2.10
C LEU A 275 2.95 -1.91 -3.44
N THR A 276 2.32 -0.74 -3.45
CA THR A 276 2.08 0.02 -4.68
C THR A 276 3.24 0.94 -5.05
N GLY A 277 4.14 1.24 -4.09
CA GLY A 277 5.19 2.25 -4.26
C GLY A 277 4.67 3.69 -4.22
N MET A 278 3.36 3.90 -4.03
CA MET A 278 2.76 5.23 -3.92
C MET A 278 2.94 5.80 -2.53
N VAL A 279 3.93 6.68 -2.39
CA VAL A 279 4.25 7.34 -1.12
C VAL A 279 3.10 8.23 -0.66
N VAL A 280 2.68 8.04 0.59
CA VAL A 280 1.70 8.90 1.26
C VAL A 280 2.32 10.28 1.54
N PRO A 281 1.71 11.38 1.09
CA PRO A 281 2.17 12.72 1.44
C PRO A 281 2.22 12.91 2.95
N LYS A 282 3.28 13.54 3.47
CA LYS A 282 3.46 13.75 4.92
C LYS A 282 2.26 14.48 5.54
N ASN A 283 1.63 15.40 4.81
CA ASN A 283 0.47 16.18 5.25
C ASN A 283 -0.89 15.62 4.79
N LYS A 284 -0.96 14.38 4.29
CA LYS A 284 -2.25 13.75 3.96
C LYS A 284 -3.11 13.64 5.21
N ALA A 285 -4.39 13.93 5.07
CA ALA A 285 -5.35 13.80 6.18
C ALA A 285 -5.35 12.37 6.73
N ILE A 286 -5.54 12.24 8.04
CA ILE A 286 -5.62 10.99 8.79
C ILE A 286 -4.30 10.21 8.85
N VAL A 287 -3.71 9.83 7.71
CA VAL A 287 -2.61 8.85 7.64
C VAL A 287 -1.22 9.47 7.41
N GLY A 288 -1.16 10.75 7.07
CA GLY A 288 0.10 11.46 6.85
C GLY A 288 0.97 11.53 8.10
N ALA A 289 2.29 11.41 7.94
CA ALA A 289 3.25 11.44 9.06
C ALA A 289 3.18 12.74 9.90
N ASN A 290 2.72 13.83 9.31
CA ASN A 290 2.55 15.14 9.97
C ASN A 290 1.11 15.41 10.41
N ALA A 291 0.16 14.48 10.22
CA ALA A 291 -1.26 14.71 10.51
C ALA A 291 -1.55 15.00 11.99
N PHE A 292 -0.66 14.56 12.89
CA PHE A 292 -0.76 14.74 14.34
C PHE A 292 0.46 15.49 14.93
N ALA A 293 1.29 16.10 14.08
CA ALA A 293 2.51 16.77 14.52
C ALA A 293 2.28 18.26 14.80
N HIS A 294 2.79 18.76 15.94
CA HIS A 294 2.73 20.18 16.31
C HIS A 294 4.13 20.78 16.43
N GLU A 295 4.50 21.66 15.50
CA GLU A 295 5.80 22.35 15.51
C GLU A 295 5.77 23.69 16.26
N SER A 296 4.62 24.38 16.25
CA SER A 296 4.46 25.69 16.90
C SER A 296 4.46 25.57 18.42
N GLY A 297 5.33 26.32 19.10
CA GLY A 297 5.39 26.34 20.57
C GLY A 297 4.08 26.75 21.25
N ILE A 298 3.24 27.53 20.57
CA ILE A 298 1.91 27.92 21.08
C ILE A 298 0.93 26.74 21.01
N HIS A 299 1.02 25.92 19.94
CA HIS A 299 0.21 24.71 19.81
C HIS A 299 0.66 23.64 20.80
N GLN A 300 1.98 23.47 20.98
CA GLN A 300 2.53 22.54 21.97
C GLN A 300 2.07 22.89 23.39
N ASP A 301 2.15 24.16 23.80
CA ASP A 301 1.65 24.61 25.10
C ASP A 301 0.13 24.39 25.25
N GLY A 302 -0.65 24.58 24.18
CA GLY A 302 -2.08 24.29 24.15
C GLY A 302 -2.39 22.80 24.34
N VAL A 303 -1.76 21.92 23.56
CA VAL A 303 -1.93 20.46 23.63
C VAL A 303 -1.47 19.91 24.98
N LEU A 304 -0.38 20.44 25.56
CA LEU A 304 0.09 20.05 26.89
C LEU A 304 -0.90 20.41 28.00
N LYS A 305 -1.69 21.47 27.83
CA LYS A 305 -2.72 21.89 28.79
C LYS A 305 -4.02 21.12 28.59
N GLU A 306 -4.44 20.99 27.34
CA GLU A 306 -5.66 20.29 26.95
C GLU A 306 -5.52 19.83 25.49
N VAL A 307 -5.45 18.51 25.28
CA VAL A 307 -5.20 17.89 23.98
C VAL A 307 -6.29 18.25 22.96
N THR A 308 -7.55 18.39 23.42
CA THR A 308 -8.68 18.71 22.54
C THR A 308 -8.64 20.14 21.96
N THR A 309 -7.67 20.97 22.36
CA THR A 309 -7.51 22.32 21.80
C THR A 309 -7.11 22.33 20.33
N TYR A 310 -6.37 21.31 19.89
CA TYR A 310 -5.89 21.17 18.51
C TYR A 310 -6.10 19.76 17.93
N GLU A 311 -6.27 18.74 18.76
CA GLU A 311 -6.45 17.35 18.30
C GLU A 311 -7.91 16.93 18.37
N ILE A 312 -8.55 16.82 17.20
CA ILE A 312 -9.91 16.28 17.07
C ILE A 312 -9.93 14.75 16.88
N ILE A 313 -8.79 14.16 16.58
CA ILE A 313 -8.61 12.72 16.35
C ILE A 313 -7.44 12.26 17.21
N GLU A 314 -7.68 11.29 18.08
CA GLU A 314 -6.61 10.64 18.82
C GLU A 314 -5.80 9.72 17.87
N PRO A 315 -4.46 9.79 17.80
CA PRO A 315 -3.67 8.94 16.90
C PRO A 315 -3.94 7.43 17.08
N SER A 316 -4.19 7.02 18.33
CA SER A 316 -4.49 5.63 18.68
C SER A 316 -5.78 5.11 18.04
N LEU A 317 -6.73 6.00 17.70
CA LEU A 317 -7.99 5.67 17.02
C LEU A 317 -7.73 4.99 15.68
N ILE A 318 -6.69 5.43 14.96
CA ILE A 318 -6.35 4.94 13.63
C ILE A 318 -5.22 3.90 13.64
N GLY A 319 -4.76 3.50 14.83
CA GLY A 319 -3.63 2.60 15.02
C GLY A 319 -2.26 3.27 14.85
N GLU A 320 -2.19 4.61 14.88
CA GLU A 320 -0.92 5.32 14.95
C GLU A 320 -0.42 5.29 16.40
N SER A 321 0.76 4.72 16.62
CA SER A 321 1.46 4.86 17.90
C SER A 321 1.88 6.32 18.05
N GLN A 322 1.55 6.96 19.19
CA GLN A 322 2.00 8.31 19.48
C GLN A 322 3.54 8.36 19.45
N ASN A 323 4.10 8.83 18.34
CA ASN A 323 5.50 9.20 18.26
C ASN A 323 5.72 10.52 19.01
N LEU A 324 5.63 10.48 20.33
CA LEU A 324 5.87 11.64 21.20
C LEU A 324 7.31 12.16 21.12
N PHE A 325 8.24 11.37 20.55
CA PHE A 325 9.66 11.72 20.49
C PHE A 325 10.28 11.37 19.14
N VAL A 326 10.48 12.38 18.30
CA VAL A 326 11.35 12.28 17.12
C VAL A 326 12.79 12.07 17.61
N LEU A 327 13.41 10.96 17.20
CA LEU A 327 14.83 10.71 17.48
C LEU A 327 15.70 11.47 16.47
N GLY A 328 16.68 12.21 16.98
CA GLY A 328 17.65 12.95 16.19
C GLY A 328 18.97 13.12 16.93
N LYS A 329 19.88 13.94 16.39
CA LYS A 329 21.25 14.10 16.91
C LYS A 329 21.36 14.45 18.39
N HIS A 330 20.32 15.08 18.96
CA HIS A 330 20.27 15.51 20.36
C HIS A 330 19.57 14.53 21.28
N SER A 331 19.06 13.41 20.75
CA SER A 331 18.34 12.41 21.54
C SER A 331 19.32 11.66 22.45
N GLY A 332 19.01 11.63 23.75
CA GLY A 332 19.79 10.93 24.75
C GLY A 332 19.52 9.43 24.80
N ARG A 333 20.39 8.69 25.50
CA ARG A 333 20.30 7.22 25.67
C ARG A 333 18.94 6.73 26.13
N HIS A 334 18.28 7.47 27.03
CA HIS A 334 16.98 7.08 27.56
C HIS A 334 15.89 7.09 26.49
N ALA A 335 15.79 8.18 25.70
CA ALA A 335 14.83 8.29 24.61
C ALA A 335 15.06 7.25 23.51
N PHE A 336 16.33 6.97 23.18
CA PHE A 336 16.69 5.90 22.26
C PHE A 336 16.24 4.52 22.79
N THR A 337 16.52 4.21 24.07
CA THR A 337 16.17 2.92 24.66
C THR A 337 14.67 2.68 24.70
N GLU A 338 13.88 3.68 25.11
CA GLU A 338 12.42 3.57 25.12
C GLU A 338 11.87 3.36 23.69
N LYS A 339 12.40 4.09 22.71
CA LYS A 339 11.97 3.92 21.31
C LYS A 339 12.32 2.54 20.76
N MET A 340 13.49 2.00 21.08
CA MET A 340 13.85 0.65 20.66
C MET A 340 13.00 -0.43 21.34
N LYS A 341 12.61 -0.19 22.60
CA LYS A 341 11.68 -1.07 23.34
C LYS A 341 10.28 -1.04 22.73
N GLU A 342 9.77 0.13 22.33
CA GLU A 342 8.52 0.26 21.56
C GLU A 342 8.58 -0.51 20.22
N LEU A 343 9.74 -0.52 19.56
CA LEU A 343 9.99 -1.28 18.34
C LEU A 343 10.16 -2.79 18.56
N GLY A 344 10.07 -3.27 19.82
CA GLY A 344 10.14 -4.67 20.19
C GLY A 344 11.56 -5.20 20.41
N TYR A 345 12.57 -4.33 20.53
CA TYR A 345 13.96 -4.70 20.81
C TYR A 345 14.27 -4.53 22.30
N GLU A 346 14.75 -5.60 22.93
CA GLU A 346 15.31 -5.56 24.28
C GLU A 346 16.83 -5.77 24.21
N PHE A 347 17.57 -4.97 24.98
CA PHE A 347 19.02 -5.00 25.01
C PHE A 347 19.53 -5.28 26.41
N THR A 348 20.62 -6.02 26.50
CA THR A 348 21.53 -5.99 27.65
C THR A 348 22.17 -4.59 27.79
N LYS A 349 22.84 -4.32 28.93
CA LYS A 349 23.48 -3.00 29.13
C LYS A 349 24.61 -2.77 28.13
N GLU A 350 25.33 -3.82 27.80
CA GLU A 350 26.50 -3.82 26.94
C GLU A 350 26.09 -3.60 25.46
N GLU A 351 25.06 -4.29 24.99
CA GLU A 351 24.51 -4.12 23.63
C GLU A 351 23.94 -2.70 23.43
N ARG A 352 23.30 -2.15 24.46
CA ARG A 352 22.70 -0.82 24.40
C ARG A 352 23.72 0.27 24.07
N ASP A 353 24.92 0.17 24.65
CA ASP A 353 25.97 1.18 24.43
C ASP A 353 26.49 1.13 22.99
N VAL A 354 26.67 -0.07 22.43
CA VAL A 354 27.11 -0.27 21.04
C VAL A 354 26.07 0.30 20.06
N VAL A 355 24.82 -0.12 20.20
CA VAL A 355 23.73 0.30 19.30
C VAL A 355 23.45 1.80 19.44
N PHE A 356 23.60 2.37 20.64
CA PHE A 356 23.45 3.81 20.84
C PHE A 356 24.55 4.62 20.14
N GLU A 357 25.80 4.16 20.14
CA GLU A 357 26.88 4.81 19.39
C GLU A 357 26.64 4.72 17.88
N ALA A 358 26.15 3.58 17.37
CA ALA A 358 25.75 3.43 15.98
C ALA A 358 24.61 4.41 15.61
N PHE A 359 23.60 4.54 16.47
CA PHE A 359 22.53 5.53 16.33
C PHE A 359 23.07 6.96 16.32
N LYS A 360 24.00 7.31 17.21
CA LYS A 360 24.63 8.64 17.26
C LYS A 360 25.38 8.97 15.97
N ASN A 361 26.13 8.01 15.44
CA ASN A 361 26.82 8.15 14.16
C ASN A 361 25.85 8.33 12.99
N LEU A 362 24.71 7.64 13.01
CA LEU A 362 23.66 7.79 12.02
C LEU A 362 22.98 9.17 12.14
N ALA A 363 22.67 9.60 13.36
CA ALA A 363 22.02 10.87 13.68
C ALA A 363 22.90 12.11 13.43
N ASP A 364 24.22 11.97 13.43
CA ASP A 364 25.13 13.07 13.04
C ASP A 364 25.14 13.28 11.51
N ARG A 365 24.86 12.22 10.74
CA ARG A 365 24.87 12.26 9.27
C ARG A 365 23.50 12.55 8.68
N LYS A 366 22.43 12.27 9.43
CA LYS A 366 21.04 12.38 8.98
C LYS A 366 20.22 13.29 9.88
N LYS A 367 19.43 14.20 9.27
CA LYS A 367 18.64 15.21 10.00
C LYS A 367 17.45 14.62 10.76
N GLU A 368 16.80 13.61 10.21
CA GLU A 368 15.65 12.91 10.81
C GLU A 368 15.91 11.40 10.76
N ILE A 369 15.79 10.72 11.91
CA ILE A 369 15.94 9.26 12.00
C ILE A 369 14.55 8.63 12.03
N THR A 370 14.24 7.81 11.03
CA THR A 370 12.94 7.11 10.91
C THR A 370 12.95 5.79 11.67
N GLU A 371 11.78 5.21 11.94
CA GLU A 371 11.72 3.85 12.50
C GLU A 371 12.34 2.80 11.56
N GLU A 372 12.29 3.02 10.25
CA GLU A 372 12.94 2.16 9.27
C GLU A 372 14.47 2.25 9.37
N ASP A 373 15.02 3.44 9.62
CA ASP A 373 16.45 3.61 9.92
C ASP A 373 16.83 2.85 11.19
N LEU A 374 16.02 2.90 12.24
CA LEU A 374 16.26 2.18 13.50
C LEU A 374 16.17 0.67 13.31
N ARG A 375 15.17 0.18 12.56
CA ARG A 375 15.05 -1.24 12.20
C ARG A 375 16.22 -1.69 11.31
N ALA A 376 16.68 -0.86 10.38
CA ALA A 376 17.83 -1.13 9.53
C ALA A 376 19.14 -1.17 10.32
N LEU A 377 19.31 -0.26 11.28
CA LEU A 377 20.43 -0.25 12.22
C LEU A 377 20.48 -1.56 13.01
N MET A 378 19.33 -2.05 13.45
CA MET A 378 19.20 -3.35 14.13
C MET A 378 19.50 -4.55 13.24
N LEU A 379 19.03 -4.53 11.97
CA LEU A 379 19.36 -5.56 10.99
C LEU A 379 20.86 -5.60 10.67
N GLY A 380 21.50 -4.43 10.61
CA GLY A 380 22.94 -4.29 10.44
C GLY A 380 23.72 -4.83 11.64
N GLU A 381 23.38 -4.39 12.86
CA GLU A 381 24.05 -4.78 14.11
C GLU A 381 23.88 -6.27 14.46
N ALA A 382 22.68 -6.84 14.30
CA ALA A 382 22.46 -8.28 14.52
C ALA A 382 23.26 -9.16 13.55
N ALA A 383 23.52 -8.66 12.33
CA ALA A 383 24.43 -9.29 11.38
C ALA A 383 25.91 -9.05 11.72
N PHE A 384 26.26 -7.93 12.36
CA PHE A 384 27.62 -7.60 12.82
C PHE A 384 28.04 -8.41 14.05
N ALA A 385 27.14 -8.63 15.01
CA ALA A 385 27.41 -9.41 16.22
C ALA A 385 27.73 -10.89 15.95
N ALA A 386 27.40 -11.39 14.76
CA ALA A 386 27.66 -12.77 14.31
C ALA A 386 28.76 -12.87 13.24
N GLN A 387 29.48 -11.77 12.94
CA GLN A 387 30.51 -11.73 11.89
C GLN A 387 31.90 -12.10 12.43
N GLN A 388 32.48 -13.17 11.89
CA GLN A 388 33.87 -13.58 12.17
C GLN A 388 34.92 -12.62 11.59
N TYR A 389 34.54 -11.83 10.58
CA TYR A 389 35.41 -10.90 9.89
C TYR A 389 34.68 -9.59 9.66
N SER A 390 35.40 -8.48 9.78
CA SER A 390 34.90 -7.12 9.50
C SER A 390 35.76 -6.44 8.44
N ILE A 391 35.15 -5.60 7.60
CA ILE A 391 35.88 -4.79 6.61
C ILE A 391 36.39 -3.53 7.29
N THR A 392 37.70 -3.31 7.24
CA THR A 392 38.33 -2.08 7.77
C THR A 392 38.70 -1.09 6.67
N GLN A 393 39.00 -1.59 5.47
CA GLN A 393 39.33 -0.74 4.33
C GLN A 393 38.82 -1.39 3.03
N LEU A 394 38.22 -0.55 2.20
CA LEU A 394 37.77 -0.89 0.86
C LEU A 394 38.23 0.22 -0.09
N GLN A 395 39.07 -0.14 -1.06
CA GLN A 395 39.47 0.76 -2.14
C GLN A 395 39.08 0.13 -3.46
N VAL A 396 38.41 0.90 -4.32
CA VAL A 396 38.00 0.45 -5.65
C VAL A 396 38.53 1.44 -6.68
N HIS A 397 39.21 0.92 -7.69
CA HIS A 397 39.65 1.69 -8.84
C HIS A 397 38.80 1.32 -10.05
N PHE A 398 37.94 2.25 -10.46
CA PHE A 398 37.06 2.06 -11.61
C PHE A 398 37.67 2.65 -12.89
N VAL A 399 37.69 1.87 -13.96
CA VAL A 399 38.09 2.31 -15.30
C VAL A 399 37.03 1.86 -16.30
N SER A 400 36.46 2.83 -17.02
CA SER A 400 35.44 2.55 -18.04
C SER A 400 36.00 1.64 -19.15
N ASN A 401 35.22 0.63 -19.55
CA ASN A 401 35.57 -0.36 -20.58
C ASN A 401 36.88 -1.12 -20.34
N SER A 402 37.28 -1.28 -19.08
CA SER A 402 38.48 -2.03 -18.70
C SER A 402 38.18 -2.90 -17.48
N THR A 403 39.19 -3.62 -17.01
CA THR A 403 39.11 -4.43 -15.80
C THR A 403 39.10 -3.54 -14.55
N GLN A 404 38.22 -3.83 -13.62
CA GLN A 404 38.14 -3.13 -12.33
C GLN A 404 39.08 -3.77 -11.33
N CYS A 405 39.60 -2.98 -10.39
CA CYS A 405 40.48 -3.47 -9.32
C CYS A 405 39.94 -3.05 -7.96
N ALA A 406 39.98 -3.95 -6.99
CA ALA A 406 39.62 -3.67 -5.61
C ALA A 406 40.72 -4.16 -4.66
N THR A 407 41.06 -3.34 -3.67
CA THR A 407 41.89 -3.71 -2.52
C THR A 407 41.01 -3.76 -1.28
N VAL A 408 41.04 -4.89 -0.57
CA VAL A 408 40.21 -5.13 0.61
C VAL A 408 41.10 -5.46 1.79
N VAL A 409 40.80 -4.87 2.94
CA VAL A 409 41.41 -5.24 4.23
C VAL A 409 40.32 -5.74 5.16
N LEU A 410 40.46 -6.98 5.64
CA LEU A 410 39.60 -7.61 6.63
C LEU A 410 40.30 -7.69 7.99
N LYS A 411 39.52 -7.66 9.06
CA LYS A 411 39.97 -7.88 10.43
C LYS A 411 39.15 -9.01 11.07
N ASP A 412 39.83 -9.99 11.69
CA ASP A 412 39.18 -11.07 12.44
C ASP A 412 38.84 -10.67 13.90
N GLU A 413 38.24 -11.61 14.64
CA GLU A 413 37.89 -11.44 16.07
C GLU A 413 39.12 -11.28 16.98
N GLU A 414 40.27 -11.86 16.61
CA GLU A 414 41.54 -11.75 17.36
C GLU A 414 42.27 -10.42 17.08
N GLY A 415 41.82 -9.69 16.07
CA GLY A 415 42.38 -8.41 15.64
C GLY A 415 43.49 -8.51 14.59
N ASN A 416 43.71 -9.69 14.01
CA ASN A 416 44.61 -9.87 12.88
C ASN A 416 44.02 -9.23 11.62
N MET A 417 44.89 -8.61 10.83
CA MET A 417 44.53 -7.93 9.59
C MET A 417 44.95 -8.78 8.39
N TYR A 418 44.06 -8.87 7.40
CA TYR A 418 44.28 -9.60 6.15
C TYR A 418 44.02 -8.67 4.97
N GLU A 419 44.95 -8.61 4.03
CA GLU A 419 44.89 -7.71 2.88
C GLU A 419 45.16 -8.49 1.59
N ASP A 420 44.35 -8.24 0.57
CA ASP A 420 44.62 -8.67 -0.81
C ASP A 420 43.95 -7.70 -1.80
N ALA A 421 44.38 -7.78 -3.06
CA ALA A 421 43.78 -7.07 -4.17
C ALA A 421 43.44 -8.03 -5.31
N ALA A 422 42.29 -7.81 -5.94
CA ALA A 422 41.86 -8.61 -7.07
C ALA A 422 41.21 -7.75 -8.15
N THR A 423 41.14 -8.36 -9.34
CA THR A 423 40.50 -7.77 -10.51
C THR A 423 39.16 -8.45 -10.79
N GLY A 424 38.28 -7.76 -11.52
CA GLY A 424 36.98 -8.27 -11.95
C GLY A 424 36.42 -7.51 -13.15
N SER A 425 35.43 -8.09 -13.82
CA SER A 425 34.71 -7.41 -14.92
C SER A 425 33.84 -6.26 -14.41
N GLY A 426 33.39 -6.33 -13.14
CA GLY A 426 32.73 -5.24 -12.42
C GLY A 426 33.37 -4.95 -11.05
N SER A 427 33.05 -3.79 -10.48
CA SER A 427 33.58 -3.39 -9.16
C SER A 427 33.19 -4.37 -8.06
N ILE A 428 31.94 -4.83 -8.06
CA ILE A 428 31.43 -5.81 -7.07
C ILE A 428 32.19 -7.14 -7.20
N GLU A 429 32.40 -7.61 -8.43
CA GLU A 429 33.15 -8.84 -8.69
C GLU A 429 34.61 -8.72 -8.22
N ALA A 430 35.27 -7.59 -8.50
CA ALA A 430 36.65 -7.36 -8.03
C ALA A 430 36.74 -7.40 -6.50
N ILE A 431 35.76 -6.82 -5.80
CA ILE A 431 35.67 -6.88 -4.33
C ILE A 431 35.51 -8.31 -3.85
N TYR A 432 34.59 -9.08 -4.46
CA TYR A 432 34.30 -10.45 -4.06
C TYR A 432 35.50 -11.37 -4.31
N ASN A 433 36.20 -11.21 -5.44
CA ASN A 433 37.43 -11.94 -5.74
C ASN A 433 38.53 -11.65 -4.70
N ALA A 434 38.69 -10.40 -4.24
CA ALA A 434 39.66 -10.07 -3.20
C ALA A 434 39.30 -10.73 -1.87
N ILE A 435 38.02 -10.68 -1.47
CA ILE A 435 37.53 -11.32 -0.24
C ILE A 435 37.69 -12.84 -0.29
N GLN A 436 37.36 -13.48 -1.42
CA GLN A 436 37.54 -14.92 -1.60
C GLN A 436 39.00 -15.35 -1.41
N ARG A 437 39.95 -14.60 -1.98
CA ARG A 437 41.39 -14.88 -1.86
C ARG A 437 41.88 -14.70 -0.42
N ILE A 438 41.46 -13.63 0.25
CA ILE A 438 41.78 -13.41 1.68
C ILE A 438 41.29 -14.58 2.52
N LEU A 439 40.05 -15.04 2.27
CA LEU A 439 39.43 -16.09 3.08
C LEU A 439 39.82 -17.50 2.65
N GLY A 440 40.44 -17.68 1.48
CA GLY A 440 40.81 -18.97 0.89
C GLY A 440 39.60 -19.80 0.46
N LEU A 441 38.59 -19.16 -0.12
CA LEU A 441 37.31 -19.79 -0.51
C LEU A 441 37.18 -19.86 -2.03
N GLU A 442 36.66 -20.97 -2.54
CA GLU A 442 36.21 -21.13 -3.93
C GLU A 442 34.69 -21.35 -3.94
N CYS A 443 33.92 -20.27 -4.12
CA CYS A 443 32.46 -20.32 -4.08
C CYS A 443 31.82 -19.48 -5.18
N ASP A 444 30.61 -19.87 -5.59
CA ASP A 444 29.83 -19.18 -6.60
C ASP A 444 28.83 -18.21 -5.94
N LEU A 445 28.65 -17.03 -6.53
CA LEU A 445 27.56 -16.11 -6.18
C LEU A 445 26.26 -16.61 -6.83
N ALA A 446 25.38 -17.18 -6.03
CA ALA A 446 24.11 -17.75 -6.50
C ALA A 446 23.01 -16.70 -6.66
N ASP A 447 22.97 -15.70 -5.78
CA ASP A 447 22.02 -14.60 -5.84
C ASP A 447 22.65 -13.29 -5.33
N TYR A 448 22.25 -12.18 -5.92
CA TYR A 448 22.61 -10.82 -5.51
C TYR A 448 21.40 -9.92 -5.66
N ARG A 449 20.99 -9.29 -4.56
CA ARG A 449 19.88 -8.33 -4.55
C ARG A 449 20.29 -7.08 -3.81
N ILE A 450 19.94 -5.93 -4.38
CA ILE A 450 20.13 -4.64 -3.77
C ILE A 450 18.82 -3.87 -3.71
N GLN A 451 18.55 -3.26 -2.57
CA GLN A 451 17.38 -2.41 -2.34
C GLN A 451 17.79 -1.19 -1.53
N SER A 452 17.22 -0.03 -1.86
CA SER A 452 17.29 1.13 -0.97
C SER A 452 16.36 0.89 0.22
N ILE A 453 16.87 1.01 1.45
CA ILE A 453 16.06 0.94 2.66
C ILE A 453 15.31 2.25 2.87
N THR A 454 16.01 3.37 2.60
CA THR A 454 15.52 4.72 2.86
C THR A 454 15.60 5.57 1.60
N GLN A 455 14.97 6.74 1.63
CA GLN A 455 14.93 7.68 0.50
C GLN A 455 15.89 8.86 0.76
N GLY A 456 16.34 9.51 -0.32
CA GLY A 456 17.21 10.70 -0.24
C GLY A 456 18.64 10.44 -0.70
N GLN A 457 19.47 11.49 -0.71
CA GLN A 457 20.90 11.40 -1.07
C GLN A 457 21.71 10.61 -0.03
N ASP A 458 21.15 10.42 1.15
CA ASP A 458 21.66 9.69 2.31
C ASP A 458 20.97 8.33 2.49
N ALA A 459 20.30 7.82 1.44
CA ALA A 459 19.67 6.51 1.44
C ALA A 459 20.67 5.39 1.79
N LEU A 460 20.22 4.44 2.63
CA LEU A 460 20.99 3.24 2.94
C LEU A 460 20.73 2.17 1.87
N ALA A 461 21.80 1.55 1.39
CA ALA A 461 21.74 0.37 0.55
C ALA A 461 21.70 -0.89 1.44
N HIS A 462 20.70 -1.74 1.21
CA HIS A 462 20.65 -3.10 1.72
C HIS A 462 21.02 -4.07 0.61
N VAL A 463 22.08 -4.84 0.82
CA VAL A 463 22.52 -5.87 -0.10
C VAL A 463 22.35 -7.23 0.54
N HIS A 464 21.72 -8.13 -0.20
CA HIS A 464 21.63 -9.55 0.10
C HIS A 464 22.43 -10.33 -0.93
N VAL A 465 23.22 -11.28 -0.44
CA VAL A 465 23.97 -12.22 -1.29
C VAL A 465 23.74 -13.65 -0.83
N GLU A 466 23.72 -14.57 -1.78
CA GLU A 466 23.77 -16.00 -1.50
C GLU A 466 25.02 -16.59 -2.14
N LEU A 467 25.82 -17.27 -1.33
CA LEU A 467 27.02 -17.99 -1.78
C LEU A 467 26.76 -19.48 -1.77
N LYS A 468 27.33 -20.17 -2.77
CA LYS A 468 27.19 -21.61 -2.93
C LYS A 468 28.55 -22.26 -3.12
N GLU A 469 28.80 -23.33 -2.38
CA GLU A 469 29.96 -24.22 -2.58
C GLU A 469 29.49 -25.68 -2.48
N GLY A 470 29.51 -26.39 -3.61
CA GLY A 470 28.95 -27.73 -3.71
C GLY A 470 27.45 -27.77 -3.39
N THR A 471 27.07 -28.49 -2.33
CA THR A 471 25.68 -28.59 -1.83
C THR A 471 25.33 -27.57 -0.75
N HIS A 472 26.30 -26.78 -0.28
CA HIS A 472 26.08 -25.81 0.79
C HIS A 472 25.76 -24.45 0.20
N GLN A 473 24.74 -23.80 0.77
CA GLN A 473 24.32 -22.47 0.40
C GLN A 473 24.14 -21.64 1.67
N VAL A 474 24.73 -20.46 1.69
CA VAL A 474 24.65 -19.54 2.82
C VAL A 474 24.31 -18.14 2.34
N SER A 475 23.52 -17.44 3.13
CA SER A 475 23.16 -16.05 2.86
C SER A 475 23.91 -15.07 3.75
N GLY A 476 24.16 -13.89 3.18
CA GLY A 476 24.77 -12.75 3.82
C GLY A 476 24.01 -11.48 3.49
N PHE A 477 24.08 -10.55 4.43
CA PHE A 477 23.40 -9.25 4.36
C PHE A 477 24.38 -8.16 4.76
N GLY A 478 24.28 -7.01 4.11
CA GLY A 478 25.11 -5.84 4.37
C GLY A 478 24.30 -4.57 4.21
N VAL A 479 24.49 -3.64 5.14
CA VAL A 479 23.89 -2.31 5.12
C VAL A 479 25.01 -1.28 5.19
N ALA A 480 25.00 -0.34 4.23
CA ALA A 480 25.84 0.84 4.24
C ALA A 480 25.21 1.93 3.37
N GLN A 481 25.66 3.17 3.52
CA GLN A 481 25.25 4.26 2.63
C GLN A 481 25.82 4.06 1.21
N ASP A 482 27.07 3.58 1.12
CA ASP A 482 27.70 3.25 -0.14
C ASP A 482 27.34 1.82 -0.59
N VAL A 483 26.95 1.68 -1.85
CA VAL A 483 26.52 0.40 -2.44
C VAL A 483 27.65 -0.63 -2.46
N LEU A 484 28.89 -0.21 -2.75
CA LEU A 484 30.05 -1.09 -2.80
C LEU A 484 30.41 -1.57 -1.40
N GLU A 485 30.34 -0.68 -0.41
CA GLU A 485 30.55 -1.04 0.99
C GLU A 485 29.48 -2.01 1.49
N ALA A 486 28.20 -1.74 1.20
CA ALA A 486 27.09 -2.63 1.57
C ALA A 486 27.27 -4.03 0.94
N SER A 487 27.67 -4.06 -0.35
CA SER A 487 27.95 -5.28 -1.09
C SER A 487 29.10 -6.08 -0.47
N ALA A 488 30.18 -5.40 -0.11
CA ALA A 488 31.34 -6.02 0.50
C ALA A 488 31.00 -6.62 1.88
N ARG A 489 30.26 -5.86 2.72
CA ARG A 489 29.79 -6.33 4.04
C ARG A 489 28.89 -7.56 3.91
N ALA A 490 27.96 -7.56 2.97
CA ALA A 490 27.08 -8.71 2.71
C ALA A 490 27.87 -9.96 2.35
N TYR A 491 28.89 -9.79 1.51
CA TYR A 491 29.74 -10.89 1.05
C TYR A 491 30.63 -11.44 2.17
N VAL A 492 31.28 -10.58 2.96
CA VAL A 492 32.07 -11.02 4.12
C VAL A 492 31.22 -11.78 5.12
N HIS A 493 29.98 -11.34 5.35
CA HIS A 493 29.03 -12.03 6.22
C HIS A 493 28.69 -13.44 5.72
N ALA A 494 28.38 -13.61 4.42
CA ALA A 494 28.12 -14.93 3.84
C ALA A 494 29.38 -15.81 3.82
N ALA A 495 30.51 -15.25 3.37
CA ALA A 495 31.77 -15.97 3.20
C ALA A 495 32.35 -16.44 4.54
N GLY A 496 32.24 -15.62 5.59
CA GLY A 496 32.60 -16.00 6.96
C GLY A 496 31.84 -17.24 7.42
N LYS A 497 30.51 -17.26 7.27
CA LYS A 497 29.68 -18.43 7.59
C LYS A 497 30.11 -19.66 6.81
N LEU A 498 30.31 -19.51 5.49
CA LEU A 498 30.72 -20.62 4.62
C LEU A 498 32.05 -21.23 5.08
N LYS A 499 33.03 -20.38 5.41
CA LYS A 499 34.34 -20.80 5.93
C LYS A 499 34.21 -21.55 7.26
N SER A 500 33.38 -21.09 8.19
CA SER A 500 33.17 -21.80 9.46
C SER A 500 32.60 -23.20 9.21
N PHE A 501 31.60 -23.31 8.32
CA PHE A 501 31.00 -24.61 7.97
C PHE A 501 32.01 -25.58 7.37
N ILE A 502 32.87 -25.13 6.45
CA ILE A 502 33.88 -25.98 5.80
C ILE A 502 34.96 -26.42 6.78
N THR A 503 35.34 -25.54 7.72
CA THR A 503 36.36 -25.84 8.75
C THR A 503 35.84 -26.84 9.79
N LEU A 504 34.52 -26.88 10.03
CA LEU A 504 33.88 -27.84 10.95
C LEU A 504 33.70 -29.25 10.36
N VAL A 505 33.71 -29.38 9.03
CA VAL A 505 33.45 -30.65 8.31
C VAL A 505 34.76 -31.35 7.89
N LYS A 506 35.90 -30.66 7.93
CA LYS A 506 37.25 -31.23 7.78
C LYS A 506 37.83 -31.59 9.13
#